data_AF-A0A4R6R1K4-F1
#
_entry.id   AF-A0A4R6R1K4-F1
#
_cell.length_a   1.000
_cell.length_b   1.000
_cell.length_c   1.000
_cell.angle_alpha   90.00
_cell.angle_beta   90.00
_cell.angle_gamma   90.00
#
_symmetry.space_group_name_H-M   'P 1'
#
loop_
_entity.id
_entity.type
_entity.pdbx_description
1 polymer ?
#
loop_
_entity_poly.entity_id
_entity_poly.type
_entity_poly.pdbx_seq_one_letter_code
_entity_poly.pdbx_strand_id
1 'polypeptide(L)'
;MQKHLLIGNGVNIQFGGSDYINKNIITRAFNYLENDNFPSEIYPIEIGEYIKEYLYGSFTKIMKGKYDRFVATSSEEIELENFKSRYKFSRSKVRYYDIAFEDYFLIHQLFCRKKNITNPNKYNFQECIRMLFLDSIYNNGKINEIHSNFSDKFTDWLEDFDSIFTTNYDKNIEIATEKDINYLHGAFHIKKDIYDHNSFRNLISDKPIESSVIVEGYDHLYSTALTTSSGSLKKFAGNMHPNANSAIEKFAEGAKNDKDIKKEIENWKTSEQKLVRNLYEAVMLKIENPELEFKDYYPFDKLEDIKGTLTILGLSPNNDNHIIDMISENKNIDKVIYYYFDIKEGRYLERNLNNKKSELNNVKEFWANCSSKT
;
A
#
# COMPACT_ATOMS: atom_id res chain seq x y z
N MET A 1 10.84 -28.95 0.23
CA MET A 1 10.61 -27.88 -0.77
C MET A 1 10.09 -26.69 0.00
N GLN A 2 10.64 -25.49 -0.19
CA GLN A 2 10.21 -24.31 0.58
C GLN A 2 8.76 -23.94 0.24
N LYS A 3 7.99 -23.58 1.26
CA LYS A 3 6.58 -23.21 1.20
C LYS A 3 6.43 -21.78 1.70
N HIS A 4 5.91 -20.92 0.84
CA HIS A 4 5.66 -19.51 1.15
C HIS A 4 4.17 -19.23 1.05
N LEU A 5 3.68 -18.30 1.85
CA LEU A 5 2.27 -17.89 1.86
C LEU A 5 2.16 -16.38 1.60
N LEU A 6 1.24 -16.00 0.71
CA LEU A 6 0.82 -14.62 0.49
C LEU A 6 -0.66 -14.46 0.87
N ILE A 7 -0.92 -13.62 1.86
CA ILE A 7 -2.24 -13.36 2.43
C ILE A 7 -2.76 -11.99 1.97
N GLY A 8 -4.01 -11.95 1.53
CA GLY A 8 -4.76 -10.72 1.30
C GLY A 8 -5.89 -10.49 2.30
N ASN A 9 -6.65 -9.41 2.07
CA ASN A 9 -7.73 -8.96 2.94
C ASN A 9 -8.90 -9.92 3.07
N GLY A 10 -8.97 -10.94 2.20
CA GLY A 10 -9.93 -12.03 2.31
C GLY A 10 -9.90 -12.73 3.67
N VAL A 11 -8.74 -12.81 4.35
CA VAL A 11 -8.65 -13.35 5.72
C VAL A 11 -9.38 -12.45 6.72
N ASN A 12 -9.17 -11.14 6.65
CA ASN A 12 -9.86 -10.18 7.53
C ASN A 12 -11.37 -10.18 7.30
N ILE A 13 -11.82 -10.32 6.04
CA ILE A 13 -13.24 -10.44 5.72
C ILE A 13 -13.80 -11.78 6.25
N GLN A 14 -13.05 -12.87 6.11
CA GLN A 14 -13.50 -14.19 6.53
C GLN A 14 -13.69 -14.30 8.05
N PHE A 15 -12.76 -13.77 8.84
CA PHE A 15 -12.76 -13.91 10.30
C PHE A 15 -13.24 -12.66 11.06
N GLY A 16 -13.13 -11.49 10.46
CA GLY A 16 -13.66 -10.23 10.99
C GLY A 16 -15.05 -9.88 10.47
N GLY A 17 -15.55 -10.62 9.48
CA GLY A 17 -16.92 -10.51 8.97
C GLY A 17 -17.15 -9.31 8.06
N SER A 18 -18.42 -8.90 7.98
CA SER A 18 -18.85 -7.84 7.05
C SER A 18 -18.24 -6.48 7.36
N ASP A 19 -17.75 -6.24 8.57
CA ASP A 19 -17.11 -4.97 8.94
C ASP A 19 -15.90 -4.62 8.06
N TYR A 20 -15.24 -5.61 7.47
CA TYR A 20 -14.03 -5.40 6.67
C TYR A 20 -14.26 -5.53 5.16
N ILE A 21 -15.52 -5.58 4.71
CA ILE A 21 -15.82 -5.41 3.28
C ILE A 21 -15.73 -3.93 2.90
N ASN A 22 -15.32 -3.65 1.65
CA ASN A 22 -15.15 -2.28 1.14
C ASN A 22 -16.34 -1.36 1.46
N LYS A 23 -17.57 -1.83 1.20
CA LYS A 23 -18.78 -1.05 1.48
C LYS A 23 -18.86 -0.58 2.93
N ASN A 24 -18.56 -1.45 3.89
CA ASN A 24 -18.66 -1.12 5.31
C ASN A 24 -17.49 -0.24 5.76
N ILE A 25 -16.30 -0.41 5.20
CA ILE A 25 -15.16 0.50 5.41
C ILE A 25 -15.51 1.92 4.94
N ILE A 26 -16.01 2.07 3.70
CA ILE A 26 -16.41 3.39 3.18
C ILE A 26 -17.58 3.97 3.99
N THR A 27 -18.56 3.15 4.36
CA THR A 27 -19.68 3.63 5.18
C THR A 27 -19.20 4.12 6.55
N ARG A 28 -18.27 3.39 7.19
CA ARG A 28 -17.64 3.79 8.45
C ARG A 28 -16.92 5.13 8.34
N ALA A 29 -16.18 5.35 7.25
CA ALA A 29 -15.51 6.63 6.97
C ALA A 29 -16.48 7.80 7.07
N PHE A 30 -17.65 7.70 6.43
CA PHE A 30 -18.64 8.76 6.48
C PHE A 30 -19.35 8.85 7.83
N ASN A 31 -19.58 7.72 8.50
CA ASN A 31 -20.14 7.74 9.86
C ASN A 31 -19.22 8.46 10.85
N TYR A 32 -17.88 8.34 10.71
CA TYR A 32 -16.94 9.09 11.54
C TYR A 32 -17.12 10.60 11.37
N LEU A 33 -17.22 11.07 10.13
CA LEU A 33 -17.44 12.48 9.81
C LEU A 33 -18.81 12.98 10.29
N GLU A 34 -19.86 12.17 10.14
CA GLU A 34 -21.24 12.56 10.52
C GLU A 34 -21.46 12.60 12.04
N ASN A 35 -20.70 11.81 12.82
CA ASN A 35 -20.82 11.73 14.29
C ASN A 35 -19.71 12.47 15.04
N ASP A 36 -18.89 13.27 14.35
CA ASP A 36 -17.74 13.99 14.93
C ASP A 36 -16.77 13.09 15.72
N ASN A 37 -16.63 11.84 15.27
CA ASN A 37 -15.75 10.83 15.87
C ASN A 37 -14.53 10.60 14.97
N PHE A 38 -13.73 11.64 14.78
CA PHE A 38 -12.51 11.62 13.97
C PHE A 38 -11.52 12.70 14.42
N PRO A 39 -10.22 12.56 14.11
CA PRO A 39 -9.22 13.55 14.46
C PRO A 39 -9.24 14.71 13.45
N SER A 40 -10.07 15.73 13.73
CA SER A 40 -10.27 16.90 12.85
C SER A 40 -9.00 17.68 12.51
N GLU A 41 -7.98 17.56 13.37
CA GLU A 41 -6.66 18.14 13.22
C GLU A 41 -5.81 17.40 12.17
N ILE A 42 -6.13 16.13 11.87
CA ILE A 42 -5.42 15.31 10.88
C ILE A 42 -6.11 15.40 9.52
N TYR A 43 -7.44 15.27 9.49
CA TYR A 43 -8.22 15.44 8.27
C TYR A 43 -9.54 16.18 8.56
N PRO A 44 -9.91 17.15 7.72
CA PRO A 44 -11.05 18.03 8.00
C PRO A 44 -12.37 17.39 7.56
N ILE A 45 -13.50 17.81 8.15
CA ILE A 45 -14.83 17.25 7.86
C ILE A 45 -15.22 17.39 6.38
N GLU A 46 -14.74 18.45 5.73
CA GLU A 46 -14.97 18.78 4.31
C GLU A 46 -14.43 17.71 3.36
N ILE A 47 -13.55 16.81 3.83
CA ILE A 47 -13.11 15.67 3.03
C ILE A 47 -14.29 14.79 2.61
N GLY A 48 -15.35 14.73 3.42
CA GLY A 48 -16.58 14.02 3.10
C GLY A 48 -17.29 14.59 1.87
N GLU A 49 -17.41 15.93 1.81
CA GLU A 49 -17.95 16.63 0.64
C GLU A 49 -17.05 16.42 -0.58
N TYR A 50 -15.73 16.51 -0.41
CA TYR A 50 -14.76 16.26 -1.47
C TYR A 50 -14.98 14.89 -2.13
N ILE A 51 -15.15 13.83 -1.33
CA ILE A 51 -15.36 12.48 -1.84
C ILE A 51 -16.78 12.31 -2.45
N LYS A 52 -17.85 12.74 -1.75
CA LYS A 52 -19.25 12.53 -2.19
C LYS A 52 -19.63 13.40 -3.40
N GLU A 53 -19.29 14.68 -3.39
CA GLU A 53 -19.75 15.61 -4.42
C GLU A 53 -18.77 15.68 -5.60
N TYR A 54 -17.46 15.75 -5.32
CA TYR A 54 -16.48 16.01 -6.38
C TYR A 54 -15.93 14.72 -7.00
N LEU A 55 -15.43 13.79 -6.19
CA LEU A 55 -14.85 12.54 -6.69
C LEU A 55 -15.93 11.60 -7.22
N TYR A 56 -16.93 11.27 -6.41
CA TYR A 56 -18.06 10.45 -6.88
C TYR A 56 -18.86 11.17 -7.99
N GLY A 57 -19.04 12.49 -7.93
CA GLY A 57 -19.59 13.26 -9.06
C GLY A 57 -18.75 13.23 -10.36
N SER A 58 -17.47 12.87 -10.26
CA SER A 58 -16.57 12.63 -11.40
C SER A 58 -16.66 11.22 -11.95
N PHE A 59 -17.01 10.23 -11.11
CA PHE A 59 -17.11 8.81 -11.48
C PHE A 59 -17.90 8.60 -12.78
N THR A 60 -19.14 9.08 -12.85
CA THR A 60 -19.99 8.89 -14.04
C THR A 60 -19.39 9.52 -15.31
N LYS A 61 -18.65 10.63 -15.15
CA LYS A 61 -18.01 11.31 -16.28
C LYS A 61 -16.77 10.54 -16.75
N ILE A 62 -16.01 9.93 -15.82
CA ILE A 62 -14.89 9.02 -16.12
C ILE A 62 -15.41 7.79 -16.88
N MET A 63 -16.51 7.18 -16.41
CA MET A 63 -17.14 6.02 -17.08
C MET A 63 -17.65 6.33 -18.50
N LYS A 64 -17.92 7.61 -18.80
CA LYS A 64 -18.32 8.12 -20.12
C LYS A 64 -17.14 8.60 -20.98
N GLY A 65 -15.90 8.37 -20.56
CA GLY A 65 -14.70 8.75 -21.30
C GLY A 65 -14.31 10.23 -21.19
N LYS A 66 -15.00 11.03 -20.37
CA LYS A 66 -14.78 12.50 -20.30
C LYS A 66 -13.48 12.90 -19.56
N TYR A 67 -12.70 11.92 -19.12
CA TYR A 67 -11.46 12.13 -18.39
C TYR A 67 -10.25 11.45 -19.06
N ASP A 68 -10.45 10.72 -20.16
CA ASP A 68 -9.43 9.88 -20.79
C ASP A 68 -8.20 10.69 -21.22
N ARG A 69 -8.43 11.91 -21.73
CA ARG A 69 -7.36 12.84 -22.11
C ARG A 69 -6.50 13.38 -20.96
N PHE A 70 -6.85 13.09 -19.70
CA PHE A 70 -6.09 13.54 -18.52
C PHE A 70 -5.22 12.43 -17.91
N VAL A 71 -5.23 11.24 -18.50
CA VAL A 71 -4.24 10.22 -18.19
C VAL A 71 -2.85 10.72 -18.60
N ALA A 72 -1.82 10.44 -17.80
CA ALA A 72 -0.47 10.97 -18.00
C ALA A 72 0.56 9.88 -18.34
N THR A 73 0.28 8.62 -18.02
CA THR A 73 1.21 7.51 -18.27
C THR A 73 0.48 6.30 -18.83
N SER A 74 1.20 5.42 -19.53
CA SER A 74 0.65 4.14 -20.02
C SER A 74 0.17 3.25 -18.88
N SER A 75 0.82 3.28 -17.72
CA SER A 75 0.36 2.56 -16.53
C SER A 75 -1.02 3.03 -16.07
N GLU A 76 -1.28 4.34 -16.11
CA GLU A 76 -2.58 4.89 -15.76
C GLU A 76 -3.65 4.63 -16.84
N GLU A 77 -3.25 4.46 -18.11
CA GLU A 77 -4.17 4.05 -19.18
C GLU A 77 -4.73 2.65 -18.87
N ILE A 78 -3.85 1.70 -18.55
CA ILE A 78 -4.22 0.33 -18.13
C ILE A 78 -5.10 0.38 -16.87
N GLU A 79 -4.74 1.21 -15.91
CA GLU A 79 -5.50 1.39 -14.67
C GLU A 79 -6.91 1.92 -14.93
N LEU A 80 -7.05 2.91 -15.80
CA LEU A 80 -8.34 3.48 -16.21
C LEU A 80 -9.19 2.46 -16.97
N GLU A 81 -8.59 1.63 -17.82
CA GLU A 81 -9.29 0.53 -18.49
C GLU A 81 -9.83 -0.50 -17.50
N ASN A 82 -8.98 -0.93 -16.55
CA ASN A 82 -9.38 -1.85 -15.49
C ASN A 82 -10.51 -1.27 -14.63
N PHE A 83 -10.37 -0.01 -14.21
CA PHE A 83 -11.41 0.73 -13.50
C PHE A 83 -12.74 0.73 -14.28
N LYS A 84 -12.72 1.10 -15.57
CA LYS A 84 -13.94 1.13 -16.40
C LYS A 84 -14.54 -0.26 -16.62
N SER A 85 -13.70 -1.30 -16.68
CA SER A 85 -14.14 -2.69 -16.82
C SER A 85 -14.88 -3.15 -15.57
N ARG A 86 -14.31 -2.91 -14.37
CA ARG A 86 -14.92 -3.26 -13.08
C ARG A 86 -16.34 -2.73 -12.92
N TYR A 87 -16.57 -1.47 -13.28
CA TYR A 87 -17.87 -0.81 -13.09
C TYR A 87 -18.77 -0.80 -14.33
N LYS A 88 -18.42 -1.54 -15.40
CA LYS A 88 -19.11 -1.47 -16.70
C LYS A 88 -20.60 -1.81 -16.63
N PHE A 89 -20.96 -2.84 -15.86
CA PHE A 89 -22.32 -3.40 -15.83
C PHE A 89 -23.24 -2.80 -14.76
N SER A 90 -22.70 -1.95 -13.88
CA SER A 90 -23.42 -1.37 -12.74
C SER A 90 -23.52 0.16 -12.81
N ARG A 91 -23.10 0.80 -13.91
CA ARG A 91 -22.88 2.26 -14.03
C ARG A 91 -23.96 3.17 -13.45
N SER A 92 -25.24 2.85 -13.59
CA SER A 92 -26.37 3.67 -13.08
C SER A 92 -26.79 3.34 -11.64
N LYS A 93 -26.20 2.30 -11.04
CA LYS A 93 -26.52 1.79 -9.70
C LYS A 93 -25.36 1.89 -8.72
N VAL A 94 -24.12 2.10 -9.19
CA VAL A 94 -22.94 2.29 -8.32
C VAL A 94 -23.17 3.50 -7.43
N ARG A 95 -23.18 3.29 -6.12
CA ARG A 95 -23.14 4.34 -5.10
C ARG A 95 -21.69 4.63 -4.71
N TYR A 96 -21.47 5.71 -3.97
CA TYR A 96 -20.13 6.09 -3.51
C TYR A 96 -19.46 4.96 -2.71
N TYR A 97 -20.19 4.26 -1.84
CA TYR A 97 -19.67 3.12 -1.06
C TYR A 97 -19.47 1.83 -1.86
N ASP A 98 -19.91 1.78 -3.12
CA ASP A 98 -19.67 0.62 -3.99
C ASP A 98 -18.35 0.74 -4.76
N ILE A 99 -17.71 1.92 -4.73
CA ILE A 99 -16.40 2.16 -5.32
C ILE A 99 -15.33 1.68 -4.33
N ALA A 100 -14.36 0.89 -4.81
CA ALA A 100 -13.22 0.48 -4.01
C ALA A 100 -12.47 1.70 -3.47
N PHE A 101 -12.04 1.68 -2.21
CA PHE A 101 -11.38 2.85 -1.62
C PHE A 101 -10.13 3.25 -2.41
N GLU A 102 -9.38 2.29 -2.95
CA GLU A 102 -8.20 2.59 -3.77
C GLU A 102 -8.56 3.31 -5.07
N ASP A 103 -9.73 3.01 -5.65
CA ASP A 103 -10.18 3.63 -6.90
C ASP A 103 -10.45 5.14 -6.74
N TYR A 104 -10.69 5.61 -5.52
CA TYR A 104 -10.78 7.05 -5.25
C TYR A 104 -9.46 7.79 -5.50
N PHE A 105 -8.29 7.14 -5.35
CA PHE A 105 -7.02 7.79 -5.67
C PHE A 105 -6.89 8.03 -7.18
N LEU A 106 -7.32 7.10 -8.04
CA LEU A 106 -7.35 7.32 -9.50
C LEU A 106 -8.32 8.44 -9.87
N ILE A 107 -9.52 8.42 -9.29
CA ILE A 107 -10.53 9.47 -9.51
C ILE A 107 -9.97 10.84 -9.09
N HIS A 108 -9.28 10.91 -7.95
CA HIS A 108 -8.60 12.11 -7.46
C HIS A 108 -7.54 12.60 -8.45
N GLN A 109 -6.64 11.73 -8.93
CA GLN A 109 -5.60 12.08 -9.91
C GLN A 109 -6.20 12.71 -11.17
N LEU A 110 -7.21 12.06 -11.75
CA LEU A 110 -7.89 12.51 -12.96
C LEU A 110 -8.69 13.81 -12.71
N PHE A 111 -9.33 13.95 -11.54
CA PHE A 111 -10.04 15.15 -11.12
C PHE A 111 -9.11 16.36 -11.01
N CYS A 112 -8.00 16.23 -10.28
CA CYS A 112 -7.05 17.30 -10.08
C CYS A 112 -6.47 17.79 -11.40
N ARG A 113 -6.07 16.89 -12.32
CA ARG A 113 -5.57 17.29 -13.65
C ARG A 113 -6.63 18.00 -14.47
N LYS A 114 -7.86 17.50 -14.49
CA LYS A 114 -8.97 18.16 -15.19
C LYS A 114 -9.25 19.57 -14.67
N LYS A 115 -9.02 19.80 -13.38
CA LYS A 115 -9.25 21.06 -12.68
C LYS A 115 -7.99 21.92 -12.56
N ASN A 116 -6.87 21.50 -13.13
CA ASN A 116 -5.56 22.15 -12.98
C ASN A 116 -5.15 22.35 -11.50
N ILE A 117 -5.53 21.43 -10.62
CA ILE A 117 -5.11 21.43 -9.22
C ILE A 117 -3.74 20.75 -9.14
N THR A 118 -2.74 21.50 -8.71
CA THR A 118 -1.35 21.06 -8.58
C THR A 118 -0.94 20.93 -7.10
N ASN A 119 0.29 20.50 -6.86
CA ASN A 119 0.87 20.49 -5.51
C ASN A 119 1.05 21.94 -5.00
N PRO A 120 0.90 22.20 -3.69
CA PRO A 120 0.72 21.21 -2.61
C PRO A 120 -0.73 20.71 -2.44
N ASN A 121 -1.72 21.43 -2.96
CA ASN A 121 -3.14 21.12 -2.72
C ASN A 121 -3.53 19.71 -3.15
N LYS A 122 -3.10 19.27 -4.34
CA LYS A 122 -3.33 17.90 -4.82
C LYS A 122 -2.87 16.87 -3.80
N TYR A 123 -1.62 16.98 -3.33
CA TYR A 123 -1.06 16.10 -2.30
C TYR A 123 -1.87 16.15 -1.00
N ASN A 124 -2.18 17.34 -0.48
CA ASN A 124 -2.89 17.50 0.79
C ASN A 124 -4.28 16.85 0.76
N PHE A 125 -5.05 17.02 -0.34
CA PHE A 125 -6.34 16.35 -0.49
C PHE A 125 -6.20 14.83 -0.56
N GLN A 126 -5.17 14.33 -1.26
CA GLN A 126 -4.90 12.90 -1.33
C GLN A 126 -4.57 12.31 0.05
N GLU A 127 -3.75 13.02 0.83
CA GLU A 127 -3.39 12.58 2.18
C GLU A 127 -4.62 12.57 3.11
N CYS A 128 -5.50 13.58 3.04
CA CYS A 128 -6.74 13.56 3.82
C CYS A 128 -7.63 12.36 3.48
N ILE A 129 -7.77 12.00 2.19
CA ILE A 129 -8.48 10.78 1.76
C ILE A 129 -7.82 9.54 2.34
N ARG A 130 -6.48 9.46 2.23
CA ARG A 130 -5.71 8.34 2.77
C ARG A 130 -5.96 8.18 4.26
N MET A 131 -5.82 9.24 5.04
CA MET A 131 -5.98 9.20 6.49
C MET A 131 -7.37 8.73 6.89
N LEU A 132 -8.42 9.30 6.27
CA LEU A 132 -9.80 8.88 6.53
C LEU A 132 -10.02 7.38 6.26
N PHE A 133 -9.54 6.87 5.13
CA PHE A 133 -9.72 5.46 4.78
C PHE A 133 -8.87 4.53 5.66
N LEU A 134 -7.64 4.90 6.00
CA LEU A 134 -6.84 4.14 6.95
C LEU A 134 -7.48 4.08 8.33
N ASP A 135 -8.02 5.20 8.82
CA ASP A 135 -8.74 5.23 10.11
C ASP A 135 -9.96 4.30 10.09
N SER A 136 -10.67 4.33 8.96
CA SER A 136 -11.83 3.48 8.74
C SER A 136 -11.45 2.00 8.69
N ILE A 137 -10.35 1.63 8.03
CA ILE A 137 -9.86 0.24 8.01
C ILE A 137 -9.44 -0.19 9.41
N TYR A 138 -8.71 0.68 10.13
CA TYR A 138 -8.22 0.42 11.48
C TYR A 138 -9.35 0.13 12.48
N ASN A 139 -10.51 0.79 12.29
CA ASN A 139 -11.74 0.50 13.02
C ASN A 139 -11.55 0.56 14.54
N ASN A 140 -10.91 1.64 15.03
CA ASN A 140 -10.57 1.83 16.44
C ASN A 140 -9.79 0.66 17.05
N GLY A 141 -8.89 0.05 16.28
CA GLY A 141 -8.05 -1.07 16.71
C GLY A 141 -8.69 -2.44 16.57
N LYS A 142 -10.00 -2.54 16.35
CA LYS A 142 -10.72 -3.83 16.24
C LYS A 142 -10.18 -4.73 15.12
N ILE A 143 -9.55 -4.16 14.09
CA ILE A 143 -8.95 -4.96 13.03
C ILE A 143 -7.82 -5.85 13.57
N ASN A 144 -7.09 -5.43 14.60
CA ASN A 144 -6.01 -6.21 15.21
C ASN A 144 -6.51 -7.30 16.16
N GLU A 145 -7.81 -7.40 16.40
CA GLU A 145 -8.43 -8.39 17.29
C GLU A 145 -8.99 -9.61 16.52
N ILE A 146 -8.94 -9.58 15.18
CA ILE A 146 -9.54 -10.63 14.32
C ILE A 146 -8.88 -11.99 14.56
N HIS A 147 -7.60 -12.04 14.93
CA HIS A 147 -6.90 -13.30 15.24
C HIS A 147 -7.61 -14.13 16.32
N SER A 148 -8.35 -13.50 17.25
CA SER A 148 -9.16 -14.21 18.26
C SER A 148 -10.29 -15.07 17.66
N ASN A 149 -10.61 -14.84 16.38
CA ASN A 149 -11.59 -15.62 15.63
C ASN A 149 -10.97 -16.72 14.78
N PHE A 150 -9.64 -16.80 14.66
CA PHE A 150 -8.98 -17.90 13.97
C PHE A 150 -9.28 -19.23 14.68
N SER A 151 -9.43 -20.30 13.90
CA SER A 151 -9.52 -21.66 14.47
C SER A 151 -8.12 -22.22 14.64
N ASP A 152 -7.96 -23.18 15.54
CA ASP A 152 -6.69 -23.91 15.72
C ASP A 152 -6.20 -24.49 14.39
N LYS A 153 -7.10 -25.08 13.60
CA LYS A 153 -6.77 -25.64 12.29
C LYS A 153 -6.27 -24.60 11.29
N PHE A 154 -6.79 -23.37 11.33
CA PHE A 154 -6.29 -22.30 10.47
C PHE A 154 -4.92 -21.84 10.95
N THR A 155 -4.72 -21.71 12.26
CA THR A 155 -3.43 -21.37 12.86
C THR A 155 -2.36 -22.43 12.53
N ASP A 156 -2.65 -23.71 12.75
CA ASP A 156 -1.78 -24.84 12.36
C ASP A 156 -1.40 -24.77 10.88
N TRP A 157 -2.37 -24.45 10.01
CA TRP A 157 -2.12 -24.31 8.59
C TRP A 157 -1.21 -23.13 8.25
N LEU A 158 -1.29 -22.00 8.97
CA LEU A 158 -0.35 -20.88 8.81
C LEU A 158 1.06 -21.27 9.28
N GLU A 159 1.16 -22.08 10.33
CA GLU A 159 2.43 -22.54 10.89
C GLU A 159 3.21 -23.48 9.96
N ASP A 160 2.55 -24.12 9.00
CA ASP A 160 3.17 -25.00 8.01
C ASP A 160 4.05 -24.29 6.96
N PHE A 161 4.04 -22.95 6.92
CA PHE A 161 4.79 -22.16 5.93
C PHE A 161 6.13 -21.65 6.47
N ASP A 162 7.17 -21.69 5.63
CA ASP A 162 8.52 -21.20 5.96
C ASP A 162 8.57 -19.68 6.06
N SER A 163 7.81 -18.96 5.22
CA SER A 163 7.62 -17.52 5.35
C SER A 163 6.24 -17.08 4.91
N ILE A 164 5.77 -16.00 5.53
CA ILE A 164 4.45 -15.42 5.25
C ILE A 164 4.62 -13.96 4.84
N PHE A 165 3.91 -13.61 3.77
CA PHE A 165 3.77 -12.27 3.22
C PHE A 165 2.31 -11.84 3.34
N THR A 166 2.08 -10.56 3.58
CA THR A 166 0.72 -10.03 3.68
C THR A 166 0.60 -8.67 3.01
N THR A 167 -0.56 -8.42 2.40
CA THR A 167 -0.98 -7.09 1.95
C THR A 167 -1.86 -6.36 2.98
N ASN A 168 -2.19 -7.03 4.09
CA ASN A 168 -2.96 -6.45 5.18
C ASN A 168 -2.06 -5.65 6.14
N TYR A 169 -2.62 -4.62 6.77
CA TYR A 169 -1.88 -3.71 7.65
C TYR A 169 -1.87 -4.13 9.13
N ASP A 170 -2.72 -5.08 9.52
CA ASP A 170 -2.91 -5.54 10.90
C ASP A 170 -1.88 -6.59 11.35
N LYS A 171 -1.86 -6.88 12.65
CA LYS A 171 -0.95 -7.85 13.27
C LYS A 171 -1.52 -9.25 13.45
N ASN A 172 -2.68 -9.58 12.87
CA ASN A 172 -3.39 -10.81 13.24
C ASN A 172 -2.58 -12.09 12.98
N ILE A 173 -1.87 -12.15 11.85
CA ILE A 173 -1.08 -13.33 11.50
C ILE A 173 0.15 -13.48 12.39
N GLU A 174 0.83 -12.36 12.68
CA GLU A 174 1.99 -12.34 13.58
C GLU A 174 1.58 -12.80 14.99
N ILE A 175 0.47 -12.27 15.51
CA ILE A 175 -0.03 -12.65 16.84
C ILE A 175 -0.46 -14.12 16.87
N ALA A 176 -1.11 -14.62 15.82
CA ALA A 176 -1.61 -15.99 15.80
C ALA A 176 -0.49 -17.04 15.67
N THR A 177 0.62 -16.70 15.03
CA THR A 177 1.68 -17.68 14.68
C THR A 177 3.01 -17.43 15.39
N GLU A 178 3.18 -16.29 16.05
CA GLU A 178 4.44 -15.81 16.63
C GLU A 178 5.61 -15.73 15.63
N LYS A 179 5.31 -15.73 14.32
CA LYS A 179 6.31 -15.64 13.24
C LYS A 179 6.52 -14.21 12.77
N ASP A 180 7.72 -13.95 12.26
CA ASP A 180 8.01 -12.73 11.51
C ASP A 180 7.21 -12.69 10.20
N ILE A 181 6.45 -11.61 10.00
CA ILE A 181 5.59 -11.40 8.84
C ILE A 181 6.17 -10.34 7.90
N ASN A 182 6.12 -10.61 6.59
CA ASN A 182 6.58 -9.69 5.56
C ASN A 182 5.42 -8.83 5.03
N TYR A 183 5.35 -7.59 5.53
CA TYR A 183 4.29 -6.62 5.22
C TYR A 183 4.51 -5.89 3.89
N LEU A 184 4.07 -6.48 2.78
CA LEU A 184 4.29 -5.95 1.42
C LEU A 184 3.69 -4.56 1.21
N HIS A 185 2.62 -4.23 1.92
CA HIS A 185 2.00 -2.89 1.87
C HIS A 185 2.21 -2.09 3.16
N GLY A 186 3.22 -2.42 3.97
CA GLY A 186 3.42 -1.80 5.27
C GLY A 186 2.39 -2.25 6.30
N ALA A 187 2.43 -1.65 7.50
CA ALA A 187 1.60 -2.07 8.62
C ALA A 187 1.25 -0.91 9.54
N PHE A 188 0.11 -0.99 10.22
CA PHE A 188 -0.38 0.05 11.13
C PHE A 188 0.55 0.33 12.30
N HIS A 189 1.31 -0.67 12.75
CA HIS A 189 2.20 -0.58 13.90
C HIS A 189 3.62 -0.09 13.56
N ILE A 190 3.93 0.08 12.27
CA ILE A 190 5.24 0.54 11.81
C ILE A 190 5.12 2.01 11.44
N LYS A 191 5.74 2.89 12.21
CA LYS A 191 5.74 4.35 11.99
C LYS A 191 6.59 4.70 10.77
N LYS A 192 6.11 5.62 9.92
CA LYS A 192 6.92 6.16 8.82
C LYS A 192 8.03 7.06 9.33
N ASP A 193 9.16 7.04 8.64
CA ASP A 193 10.34 7.87 8.90
C ASP A 193 10.01 9.36 9.02
N ILE A 194 9.11 9.86 8.17
CA ILE A 194 8.73 11.29 8.18
C ILE A 194 8.11 11.73 9.52
N TYR A 195 7.58 10.78 10.30
CA TYR A 195 6.97 11.01 11.61
C TYR A 195 7.86 10.52 12.77
N ASP A 196 9.07 10.05 12.51
CA ASP A 196 10.08 9.75 13.54
C ASP A 196 11.10 10.90 13.63
N HIS A 197 11.16 11.55 14.79
CA HIS A 197 12.09 12.66 15.06
C HIS A 197 13.56 12.29 14.88
N ASN A 198 13.90 11.02 15.07
CA ASN A 198 15.27 10.53 14.97
C ASN A 198 15.59 9.89 13.62
N SER A 199 14.64 9.89 12.67
CA SER A 199 14.88 9.31 11.34
C SER A 199 15.90 10.11 10.56
N PHE A 200 16.61 9.44 9.65
CA PHE A 200 17.54 10.11 8.75
C PHE A 200 16.85 11.24 7.96
N ARG A 201 15.59 11.04 7.57
CA ARG A 201 14.79 12.05 6.88
C ARG A 201 14.61 13.33 7.70
N ASN A 202 14.46 13.23 9.01
CA ASN A 202 14.25 14.38 9.90
C ASN A 202 15.55 14.97 10.47
N LEU A 203 16.73 14.44 10.11
CA LEU A 203 18.02 15.08 10.34
C LEU A 203 18.38 16.11 9.26
N ILE A 204 17.75 16.03 8.08
CA ILE A 204 17.91 17.00 6.98
C ILE A 204 17.18 18.30 7.35
N SER A 205 17.71 19.44 6.92
CA SER A 205 17.23 20.78 7.32
C SER A 205 15.75 21.04 7.01
N ASP A 206 15.17 20.37 6.00
CA ASP A 206 13.77 20.50 5.63
C ASP A 206 12.83 19.43 6.22
N LYS A 207 13.25 18.83 7.34
CA LYS A 207 12.53 17.86 8.16
C LYS A 207 10.99 18.06 8.19
N PRO A 208 10.22 17.17 7.55
CA PRO A 208 8.76 17.27 7.45
C PRO A 208 8.04 17.27 8.80
N ILE A 209 8.66 16.67 9.82
CA ILE A 209 8.05 16.52 11.14
C ILE A 209 7.72 17.86 11.81
N GLU A 210 8.45 18.94 11.52
CA GLU A 210 8.17 20.27 12.08
C GLU A 210 6.85 20.87 11.59
N SER A 211 6.36 20.39 10.43
CA SER A 211 5.09 20.81 9.84
C SER A 211 3.97 19.78 10.00
N SER A 212 4.26 18.64 10.65
CA SER A 212 3.33 17.53 10.77
C SER A 212 2.46 17.68 12.02
N VAL A 213 1.16 17.41 11.87
CA VAL A 213 0.23 17.30 13.00
C VAL A 213 0.19 15.85 13.46
N ILE A 214 0.71 15.58 14.66
CA ILE A 214 0.71 14.26 15.29
C ILE A 214 -0.25 14.28 16.48
N VAL A 215 -1.33 13.50 16.39
CA VAL A 215 -2.33 13.34 17.45
C VAL A 215 -2.15 11.98 18.11
N GLU A 216 -2.01 11.98 19.43
CA GLU A 216 -1.89 10.76 20.23
C GLU A 216 -3.15 9.88 20.10
N GLY A 217 -2.97 8.56 20.06
CA GLY A 217 -4.06 7.60 19.88
C GLY A 217 -4.45 7.35 18.41
N TYR A 218 -3.86 8.08 17.47
CA TYR A 218 -4.05 7.90 16.02
C TYR A 218 -2.76 7.46 15.30
N ASP A 219 -1.88 6.73 15.99
CA ASP A 219 -0.57 6.30 15.49
C ASP A 219 -0.65 5.54 14.14
N HIS A 220 -1.73 4.79 13.91
CA HIS A 220 -1.99 4.05 12.68
C HIS A 220 -2.05 4.94 11.43
N LEU A 221 -2.37 6.22 11.57
CA LEU A 221 -2.41 7.19 10.46
C LEU A 221 -1.01 7.63 10.01
N TYR A 222 -0.04 7.54 10.91
CA TYR A 222 1.37 7.87 10.70
C TYR A 222 2.20 6.64 10.32
N SER A 223 1.54 5.57 9.91
CA SER A 223 2.16 4.28 9.64
C SER A 223 2.62 4.10 8.20
N THR A 224 3.38 3.03 7.93
CA THR A 224 3.86 2.64 6.59
C THR A 224 2.77 2.09 5.68
N ALA A 225 1.50 2.03 6.13
CA ALA A 225 0.39 1.53 5.33
C ALA A 225 0.32 2.22 3.95
N LEU A 226 0.50 1.42 2.90
CA LEU A 226 0.63 1.83 1.52
C LEU A 226 -0.73 1.76 0.82
N THR A 227 -1.31 2.93 0.57
CA THR A 227 -2.62 3.08 -0.08
C THR A 227 -2.48 3.91 -1.36
N THR A 228 -2.55 3.28 -2.51
CA THR A 228 -2.62 3.95 -3.82
C THR A 228 -3.50 3.13 -4.75
N SER A 229 -3.97 3.76 -5.83
CA SER A 229 -4.80 3.10 -6.85
C SER A 229 -4.01 2.16 -7.77
N SER A 230 -2.70 2.34 -7.88
CA SER A 230 -1.85 1.65 -8.87
C SER A 230 -0.74 0.82 -8.24
N GLY A 231 -0.59 -0.42 -8.72
CA GLY A 231 0.57 -1.26 -8.42
C GLY A 231 1.91 -0.62 -8.83
N SER A 232 1.97 0.15 -9.92
CA SER A 232 3.21 0.83 -10.31
C SER A 232 3.60 1.93 -9.33
N LEU A 233 2.62 2.64 -8.76
CA LEU A 233 2.86 3.62 -7.69
C LEU A 233 3.27 2.93 -6.40
N LYS A 234 2.72 1.74 -6.08
CA LYS A 234 3.14 0.94 -4.92
C LYS A 234 4.59 0.48 -5.08
N LYS A 235 4.97 -0.08 -6.24
CA LYS A 235 6.35 -0.48 -6.55
C LYS A 235 7.31 0.72 -6.50
N PHE A 236 6.91 1.87 -7.05
CA PHE A 236 7.69 3.10 -6.96
C PHE A 236 7.91 3.53 -5.50
N ALA A 237 6.85 3.57 -4.69
CA ALA A 237 6.94 3.94 -3.28
C ALA A 237 7.85 2.98 -2.50
N GLY A 238 7.69 1.66 -2.69
CA GLY A 238 8.51 0.67 -1.98
C GLY A 238 9.99 0.69 -2.35
N ASN A 239 10.31 1.07 -3.59
CA ASN A 239 11.70 1.16 -4.06
C ASN A 239 12.36 2.51 -3.78
N MET A 240 11.62 3.52 -3.31
CA MET A 240 12.14 4.88 -3.17
C MET A 240 13.28 4.95 -2.15
N HIS A 241 13.09 4.37 -0.97
CA HIS A 241 14.09 4.40 0.10
C HIS A 241 15.32 3.52 -0.18
N PRO A 242 15.19 2.25 -0.63
CA PRO A 242 16.35 1.45 -1.04
C PRO A 242 17.20 2.14 -2.12
N ASN A 243 16.54 2.74 -3.13
CA ASN A 243 17.25 3.47 -4.19
C ASN A 243 17.95 4.73 -3.66
N ALA A 244 17.28 5.48 -2.77
CA ALA A 244 17.87 6.66 -2.14
C ALA A 244 19.09 6.28 -1.29
N ASN A 245 18.99 5.24 -0.46
CA ASN A 245 20.10 4.72 0.34
C ASN A 245 21.27 4.29 -0.56
N SER A 246 21.00 3.53 -1.62
CA SER A 246 22.05 3.10 -2.57
C SER A 246 22.75 4.28 -3.26
N ALA A 247 22.01 5.31 -3.64
CA ALA A 247 22.58 6.51 -4.27
C ALA A 247 23.43 7.32 -3.27
N ILE A 248 22.92 7.55 -2.06
CA ILE A 248 23.62 8.32 -1.03
C ILE A 248 24.89 7.59 -0.58
N GLU A 249 24.86 6.27 -0.42
CA GLU A 249 26.04 5.46 -0.09
C GLU A 249 27.14 5.66 -1.13
N LYS A 250 26.82 5.57 -2.43
CA LYS A 250 27.79 5.77 -3.52
C LYS A 250 28.39 7.17 -3.51
N PHE A 251 27.58 8.20 -3.27
CA PHE A 251 28.08 9.58 -3.15
C PHE A 251 28.96 9.77 -1.91
N ALA A 252 28.58 9.18 -0.78
CA ALA A 252 29.36 9.25 0.45
C ALA A 252 30.72 8.53 0.31
N GLU A 253 30.74 7.35 -0.30
CA GLU A 253 31.97 6.60 -0.60
C GLU A 253 32.85 7.37 -1.59
N GLY A 254 32.28 7.89 -2.69
CA GLY A 254 32.99 8.70 -3.67
C GLY A 254 33.64 9.95 -3.04
N ALA A 255 32.90 10.68 -2.21
CA ALA A 255 33.40 11.87 -1.51
C ALA A 255 34.50 11.56 -0.48
N LYS A 256 34.47 10.37 0.13
CA LYS A 256 35.52 9.93 1.08
C LYS A 256 36.83 9.59 0.36
N ASN A 257 36.74 9.02 -0.85
CA ASN A 257 37.87 8.44 -1.55
C ASN A 257 38.45 9.33 -2.67
N ASP A 258 37.70 10.30 -3.17
CA ASP A 258 38.10 11.17 -4.27
C ASP A 258 37.84 12.66 -3.95
N LYS A 259 38.91 13.47 -4.02
CA LYS A 259 38.87 14.91 -3.72
C LYS A 259 38.07 15.70 -4.75
N ASP A 260 38.09 15.29 -6.01
CA ASP A 260 37.36 15.98 -7.08
C ASP A 260 35.86 15.72 -6.93
N ILE A 261 35.46 14.48 -6.65
CA ILE A 261 34.06 14.13 -6.32
C ILE A 261 33.59 14.91 -5.09
N LYS A 262 34.41 14.96 -4.02
CA LYS A 262 34.07 15.74 -2.83
C LYS A 262 33.82 17.21 -3.16
N LYS A 263 34.68 17.83 -3.98
CA LYS A 263 34.53 19.23 -4.40
C LYS A 263 33.27 19.45 -5.23
N GLU A 264 32.91 18.51 -6.11
CA GLU A 264 31.65 18.58 -6.85
C GLU A 264 30.44 18.55 -5.93
N ILE A 265 30.44 17.66 -4.94
CA ILE A 265 29.36 17.55 -3.94
C ILE A 265 29.32 18.82 -3.08
N GLU A 266 30.45 19.40 -2.68
CA GLU A 266 30.49 20.65 -1.92
C GLU A 266 29.81 21.82 -2.65
N ASN A 267 29.87 21.86 -4.00
CA ASN A 267 29.17 22.87 -4.79
C ASN A 267 27.64 22.75 -4.69
N TRP A 268 27.11 21.59 -4.32
CA TRP A 268 25.66 21.39 -4.15
C TRP A 268 25.09 22.13 -2.94
N LYS A 269 25.93 22.43 -1.94
CA LYS A 269 25.54 23.16 -0.72
C LYS A 269 24.85 24.49 -1.01
N THR A 270 25.31 25.20 -2.04
CA THR A 270 24.80 26.52 -2.44
C THR A 270 23.93 26.47 -3.69
N SER A 271 23.51 25.28 -4.14
CA SER A 271 22.62 25.15 -5.29
C SER A 271 21.32 25.91 -5.08
N GLU A 272 20.77 26.53 -6.12
CA GLU A 272 19.45 27.18 -6.05
C GLU A 272 18.32 26.16 -5.85
N GLN A 273 18.52 24.92 -6.30
CA GLN A 273 17.55 23.84 -6.18
C GLN A 273 17.58 23.22 -4.78
N LYS A 274 16.47 23.33 -4.05
CA LYS A 274 16.32 22.76 -2.69
C LYS A 274 16.66 21.27 -2.64
N LEU A 275 16.20 20.49 -3.62
CA LEU A 275 16.48 19.05 -3.67
C LEU A 275 17.97 18.73 -3.74
N VAL A 276 18.75 19.53 -4.47
CA VAL A 276 20.20 19.36 -4.59
C VAL A 276 20.90 19.70 -3.27
N ARG A 277 20.44 20.76 -2.58
CA ARG A 277 20.94 21.08 -1.23
C ARG A 277 20.62 19.99 -0.21
N ASN A 278 19.40 19.45 -0.24
CA ASN A 278 19.02 18.33 0.63
C ASN A 278 19.87 17.07 0.36
N LEU A 279 20.18 16.79 -0.92
CA LEU A 279 21.05 15.67 -1.27
C LEU A 279 22.47 15.88 -0.72
N TYR A 280 23.01 17.10 -0.81
CA TYR A 280 24.29 17.44 -0.16
C TYR A 280 24.24 17.15 1.34
N GLU A 281 23.23 17.63 2.06
CA GLU A 281 23.08 17.41 3.49
C GLU A 281 23.01 15.92 3.83
N ALA A 282 22.21 15.15 3.09
CA ALA A 282 22.08 13.71 3.28
C ALA A 282 23.44 12.99 3.08
N VAL A 283 24.20 13.34 2.04
CA VAL A 283 25.53 12.76 1.80
C VAL A 283 26.49 13.10 2.94
N MET A 284 26.53 14.36 3.39
CA MET A 284 27.42 14.76 4.50
C MET A 284 27.04 14.07 5.81
N LEU A 285 25.75 13.99 6.13
CA LEU A 285 25.26 13.26 7.30
C LEU A 285 25.64 11.77 7.25
N LYS A 286 25.53 11.13 6.08
CA LYS A 286 25.95 9.73 5.87
C LYS A 286 27.47 9.55 6.00
N ILE A 287 28.26 10.51 5.54
CA ILE A 287 29.72 10.48 5.71
C ILE A 287 30.09 10.47 7.19
N GLU A 288 29.46 11.36 7.97
CA GLU A 288 29.67 11.52 9.41
C GLU A 288 29.10 10.35 10.22
N ASN A 289 27.95 9.81 9.81
CA ASN A 289 27.23 8.74 10.48
C ASN A 289 26.88 7.64 9.47
N PRO A 290 27.80 6.69 9.21
CA PRO A 290 27.62 5.66 8.18
C PRO A 290 26.40 4.76 8.36
N GLU A 291 25.87 4.64 9.58
CA GLU A 291 24.68 3.82 9.88
C GLU A 291 23.35 4.51 9.51
N LEU A 292 23.37 5.79 9.10
CA LEU A 292 22.14 6.49 8.72
C LEU A 292 21.56 5.94 7.42
N GLU A 293 20.26 5.65 7.44
CA GLU A 293 19.51 5.21 6.27
C GLU A 293 18.03 5.60 6.40
N PHE A 294 17.34 5.69 5.26
CA PHE A 294 15.89 5.73 5.23
C PHE A 294 15.36 4.32 5.51
N LYS A 295 14.50 4.19 6.51
CA LYS A 295 14.05 2.92 7.08
C LYS A 295 12.67 2.47 6.62
N ASP A 296 11.82 3.32 6.00
CA ASP A 296 10.56 2.77 5.46
C ASP A 296 10.91 1.70 4.43
N TYR A 297 10.48 0.48 4.70
CA TYR A 297 10.87 -0.71 3.97
C TYR A 297 9.64 -1.54 3.66
N TYR A 298 9.56 -1.96 2.40
CA TYR A 298 8.53 -2.86 1.89
C TYR A 298 9.27 -4.07 1.35
N PRO A 299 9.04 -5.29 1.88
CA PRO A 299 9.85 -6.47 1.61
C PRO A 299 9.57 -7.10 0.24
N PHE A 300 9.61 -6.29 -0.82
CA PHE A 300 9.45 -6.72 -2.21
C PHE A 300 10.63 -7.58 -2.67
N ASP A 301 11.85 -7.20 -2.29
CA ASP A 301 13.06 -7.99 -2.47
C ASP A 301 12.92 -9.40 -1.89
N LYS A 302 12.39 -9.53 -0.67
CA LYS A 302 12.17 -10.85 -0.06
C LYS A 302 11.19 -11.71 -0.86
N LEU A 303 10.16 -11.10 -1.46
CA LEU A 303 9.22 -11.82 -2.34
C LEU A 303 9.88 -12.18 -3.68
N GLU A 304 10.73 -11.31 -4.22
CA GLU A 304 11.50 -11.54 -5.45
C GLU A 304 12.54 -12.66 -5.28
N ASP A 305 13.00 -12.91 -4.06
CA ASP A 305 14.06 -13.89 -3.74
C ASP A 305 13.55 -15.27 -3.30
N ILE A 306 12.24 -15.45 -3.06
CA ILE A 306 11.73 -16.77 -2.63
C ILE A 306 11.90 -17.84 -3.72
N LYS A 307 11.86 -19.12 -3.30
CA LYS A 307 11.95 -20.27 -4.21
C LYS A 307 11.00 -21.38 -3.81
N GLY A 308 10.67 -22.28 -4.75
CA GLY A 308 9.80 -23.41 -4.48
C GLY A 308 8.32 -23.08 -4.68
N THR A 309 7.47 -23.29 -3.65
CA THR A 309 6.01 -23.16 -3.77
C THR A 309 5.49 -21.90 -3.09
N LEU A 310 4.74 -21.08 -3.83
CA LEU A 310 3.98 -19.96 -3.30
C LEU A 310 2.49 -20.30 -3.23
N THR A 311 1.89 -20.18 -2.05
CA THR A 311 0.44 -20.27 -1.85
C THR A 311 -0.13 -18.87 -1.70
N ILE A 312 -1.24 -18.56 -2.38
CA ILE A 312 -1.89 -17.26 -2.35
C ILE A 312 -3.33 -17.45 -1.84
N LEU A 313 -3.67 -16.76 -0.75
CA LEU A 313 -4.95 -16.87 -0.06
C LEU A 313 -5.57 -15.49 0.19
N GLY A 314 -6.82 -15.31 -0.24
CA GLY A 314 -7.59 -14.10 0.08
C GLY A 314 -7.11 -12.81 -0.61
N LEU A 315 -6.26 -12.91 -1.63
CA LEU A 315 -5.81 -11.79 -2.45
C LEU A 315 -6.69 -11.62 -3.69
N SER A 316 -7.20 -10.39 -3.91
CA SER A 316 -7.85 -10.04 -5.18
C SER A 316 -6.79 -9.54 -6.17
N PRO A 317 -6.78 -10.02 -7.42
CA PRO A 317 -5.75 -9.63 -8.39
C PRO A 317 -5.88 -8.17 -8.88
N ASN A 318 -7.00 -7.49 -8.64
CA ASN A 318 -7.36 -6.27 -9.38
C ASN A 318 -6.52 -5.01 -9.11
N ASN A 319 -5.98 -4.83 -7.90
CA ASN A 319 -5.28 -3.61 -7.47
C ASN A 319 -3.80 -3.86 -7.11
N ASP A 320 -3.37 -5.11 -7.15
CA ASP A 320 -2.08 -5.57 -6.67
C ASP A 320 -1.27 -6.26 -7.78
N ASN A 321 -1.51 -5.86 -9.04
CA ASN A 321 -0.83 -6.41 -10.21
C ASN A 321 0.71 -6.40 -10.08
N HIS A 322 1.30 -5.40 -9.42
CA HIS A 322 2.75 -5.38 -9.18
C HIS A 322 3.28 -6.61 -8.43
N ILE A 323 2.49 -7.21 -7.53
CA ILE A 323 2.84 -8.45 -6.85
C ILE A 323 2.75 -9.63 -7.83
N ILE A 324 1.75 -9.65 -8.70
CA ILE A 324 1.64 -10.66 -9.77
C ILE A 324 2.83 -10.56 -10.73
N ASP A 325 3.25 -9.34 -11.09
CA ASP A 325 4.43 -9.09 -11.92
C ASP A 325 5.71 -9.63 -11.25
N MET A 326 5.93 -9.32 -9.96
CA MET A 326 7.05 -9.86 -9.18
C MET A 326 7.08 -11.40 -9.15
N ILE A 327 5.92 -12.03 -8.94
CA ILE A 327 5.79 -13.51 -8.93
C ILE A 327 6.09 -14.09 -10.32
N SER A 328 5.62 -13.42 -11.39
CA SER A 328 5.85 -13.85 -12.77
C SER A 328 7.34 -13.75 -13.14
N GLU A 329 8.01 -12.66 -12.74
CA GLU A 329 9.42 -12.39 -12.99
C GLU A 329 10.37 -13.30 -12.19
N ASN A 330 9.98 -13.71 -10.97
CA ASN A 330 10.79 -14.60 -10.13
C ASN A 330 10.87 -16.03 -10.71
N LYS A 331 12.01 -16.38 -11.31
CA LYS A 331 12.25 -17.69 -11.94
C LYS A 331 12.36 -18.87 -10.98
N ASN A 332 12.58 -18.62 -9.69
CA ASN A 332 12.82 -19.65 -8.68
C ASN A 332 11.53 -20.17 -8.03
N ILE A 333 10.39 -19.53 -8.27
CA ILE A 333 9.07 -20.08 -7.94
C ILE A 333 8.72 -21.13 -8.98
N ASP A 334 8.57 -22.37 -8.53
CA ASP A 334 8.25 -23.54 -9.35
C ASP A 334 6.74 -23.77 -9.49
N LYS A 335 6.01 -23.49 -8.41
CA LYS A 335 4.57 -23.78 -8.28
C LYS A 335 3.85 -22.64 -7.56
N VAL A 336 2.67 -22.30 -8.06
CA VAL A 336 1.74 -21.36 -7.42
C VAL A 336 0.42 -22.09 -7.12
N ILE A 337 0.00 -22.07 -5.86
CA ILE A 337 -1.31 -22.56 -5.41
C ILE A 337 -2.17 -21.33 -5.13
N TYR A 338 -3.25 -21.12 -5.87
CA TYR A 338 -4.13 -19.98 -5.69
C TYR A 338 -5.53 -20.38 -5.25
N TYR A 339 -5.95 -19.84 -4.11
CA TYR A 339 -7.31 -19.97 -3.61
C TYR A 339 -8.18 -18.82 -4.15
N TYR A 340 -8.92 -19.09 -5.22
CA TYR A 340 -9.77 -18.10 -5.89
C TYR A 340 -11.16 -18.00 -5.25
N PHE A 341 -11.76 -16.80 -5.27
CA PHE A 341 -13.17 -16.62 -4.89
C PHE A 341 -14.10 -16.74 -6.10
N ASP A 342 -13.76 -16.09 -7.22
CA ASP A 342 -14.38 -16.29 -8.53
C ASP A 342 -13.40 -17.01 -9.47
N ILE A 343 -13.86 -18.03 -10.18
CA ILE A 343 -13.03 -18.77 -11.15
C ILE A 343 -12.43 -17.87 -12.24
N LYS A 344 -13.05 -16.73 -12.54
CA LYS A 344 -12.50 -15.72 -13.45
C LYS A 344 -11.20 -15.13 -12.93
N GLU A 345 -11.09 -14.90 -11.62
CA GLU A 345 -9.84 -14.46 -10.97
C GLU A 345 -8.78 -15.55 -11.06
N GLY A 346 -9.16 -16.80 -10.81
CA GLY A 346 -8.27 -17.96 -10.96
C GLY A 346 -7.70 -18.06 -12.38
N ARG A 347 -8.55 -17.95 -13.39
CA ARG A 347 -8.14 -17.94 -14.81
C ARG A 347 -7.32 -16.72 -15.19
N TYR A 348 -7.57 -15.56 -14.57
CA TYR A 348 -6.75 -14.38 -14.76
C TYR A 348 -5.33 -14.62 -14.26
N LEU A 349 -5.19 -15.13 -13.02
CA LEU A 349 -3.88 -15.39 -12.42
C LEU A 349 -3.11 -16.46 -13.20
N GLU A 350 -3.77 -17.54 -13.60
CA GLU A 350 -3.15 -18.59 -14.43
C GLU A 350 -2.59 -18.06 -15.77
N ARG A 351 -3.29 -17.11 -16.41
CA ARG A 351 -2.79 -16.49 -17.66
C ARG A 351 -1.57 -15.60 -17.42
N ASN A 352 -1.55 -14.85 -16.32
CA ASN A 352 -0.45 -13.93 -16.01
C ASN A 352 0.77 -14.65 -15.42
N LEU A 353 0.57 -15.84 -14.85
CA LEU A 353 1.61 -16.73 -14.32
C LEU A 353 1.77 -18.01 -15.16
N ASN A 354 1.58 -17.90 -16.48
CA ASN A 354 1.60 -19.04 -17.41
C ASN A 354 2.98 -19.74 -17.52
N ASN A 355 4.02 -19.10 -16.98
CA ASN A 355 5.37 -19.63 -16.85
C ASN A 355 5.57 -20.46 -15.57
N LYS A 356 4.53 -20.64 -14.74
CA LYS A 356 4.54 -21.39 -13.47
C LYS A 356 3.62 -22.60 -13.54
N LYS A 357 3.89 -23.63 -12.73
CA LYS A 357 2.89 -24.66 -12.46
C LYS A 357 1.80 -24.07 -11.57
N SER A 358 0.56 -24.00 -12.06
CA SER A 358 -0.58 -23.48 -11.32
C SER A 358 -1.44 -24.59 -10.72
N GLU A 359 -1.93 -24.37 -9.51
CA GLU A 359 -3.03 -25.14 -8.91
C GLU A 359 -4.09 -24.15 -8.44
N LEU A 360 -5.34 -24.33 -8.91
CA LEU A 360 -6.45 -23.45 -8.58
C LEU A 360 -7.42 -24.16 -7.64
N ASN A 361 -7.62 -23.58 -6.47
CA ASN A 361 -8.51 -24.12 -5.43
C ASN A 361 -9.63 -23.14 -5.11
N ASN A 362 -10.82 -23.64 -4.82
CA ASN A 362 -11.94 -22.81 -4.41
C ASN A 362 -11.75 -22.37 -2.95
N VAL A 363 -11.62 -21.07 -2.71
CA VAL A 363 -11.38 -20.54 -1.36
C VAL A 363 -12.54 -20.85 -0.39
N LYS A 364 -13.78 -21.00 -0.90
CA LYS A 364 -14.95 -21.30 -0.05
C LYS A 364 -14.86 -22.70 0.56
N GLU A 365 -14.28 -23.65 -0.17
CA GLU A 365 -14.03 -25.01 0.33
C GLU A 365 -12.91 -25.01 1.38
N PHE A 366 -11.87 -24.19 1.17
CA PHE A 366 -10.82 -23.99 2.17
C PHE A 366 -11.41 -23.43 3.48
N TRP A 367 -12.23 -22.37 3.42
CA TRP A 367 -12.88 -21.79 4.59
C TRP A 367 -13.84 -22.74 5.29
N ALA A 368 -14.63 -23.50 4.54
CA ALA A 368 -15.52 -24.51 5.13
C ALA A 368 -14.74 -25.54 5.96
N ASN A 369 -13.51 -25.85 5.56
CA ASN A 369 -12.64 -26.80 6.25
C ASN A 369 -11.82 -26.18 7.39
N CYS A 370 -11.45 -24.90 7.30
CA CYS A 370 -10.48 -24.28 8.21
C CYS A 370 -11.09 -23.22 9.14
N SER A 371 -12.36 -22.82 8.97
CA SER A 371 -12.95 -21.77 9.80
C SER A 371 -13.83 -22.29 10.96
N SER A 372 -14.02 -23.60 11.09
CA SER A 372 -14.77 -24.18 12.22
C SER A 372 -13.93 -24.16 13.49
N LYS A 373 -14.39 -23.45 14.53
CA LYS A 373 -13.86 -23.60 15.90
C LYS A 373 -14.33 -24.97 16.42
N THR A 374 -13.44 -25.94 16.48
CA THR A 374 -13.67 -27.21 17.20
C THR A 374 -13.50 -27.01 18.69
#